data_AF-A0A6B3GSN3-F1
#
_entry.id   AF-A0A6B3GSN3-F1
#
_cell.length_a   1.000
_cell.length_b   1.000
_cell.length_c   1.000
_cell.angle_alpha   90.00
_cell.angle_beta   90.00
_cell.angle_gamma   90.00
#
_symmetry.space_group_name_H-M   'P 1'
#
loop_
_entity.id
_entity.type
_entity.pdbx_description
1 polymer ?
#
loop_
_entity_poly.entity_id
_entity_poly.type
_entity_poly.pdbx_seq_one_letter_code
_entity_poly.pdbx_strand_id
1 'polypeptide(L)'
;EHEDVLRFWFERGVAGVRIDSAALVAKDPALPDLEGHQGPHPYVDRDELHDIYRRWRAIADEFGGIFVGEVWLPDAERFARYLRPDELHTAFNFTFLSCPWDGGLLRRAIDDTLAEHAPVGAPATWVLCNHDITRTVTRYGREDTGFAFTAKAFGVPSDLELGTRRARAAALLSLALPGSVYLYQGEELGLPEADVPLDRIQDPMYFRSQGRAPGRDGCRTPLPWATGEPFAGFGST
;
A
#
# COMPACT_ATOMS: atom_id res chain seq x y z
N GLU A 1 -25.08 -5.77 -4.24
CA GLU A 1 -24.06 -5.27 -5.19
C GLU A 1 -22.65 -5.71 -4.82
N HIS A 2 -21.96 -5.13 -3.82
CA HIS A 2 -20.56 -5.51 -3.51
C HIS A 2 -20.40 -7.01 -3.21
N GLU A 3 -21.32 -7.59 -2.46
CA GLU A 3 -21.35 -9.03 -2.16
C GLU A 3 -21.51 -9.87 -3.44
N ASP A 4 -22.32 -9.41 -4.40
CA ASP A 4 -22.51 -10.07 -5.69
C ASP A 4 -21.24 -9.98 -6.55
N VAL A 5 -20.52 -8.86 -6.51
CA VAL A 5 -19.22 -8.69 -7.19
C VAL A 5 -18.18 -9.63 -6.60
N LEU A 6 -18.12 -9.75 -5.27
CA LEU A 6 -17.21 -10.69 -4.60
C LEU A 6 -17.52 -12.13 -5.02
N ARG A 7 -18.78 -12.54 -4.94
CA ARG A 7 -19.23 -13.88 -5.37
C ARG A 7 -18.90 -14.15 -6.84
N PHE A 8 -19.19 -13.20 -7.72
CA PHE A 8 -18.90 -13.31 -9.15
C PHE A 8 -17.43 -13.68 -9.42
N TRP A 9 -16.50 -13.05 -8.72
CA TRP A 9 -15.07 -13.34 -8.88
C TRP A 9 -14.65 -14.64 -8.20
N PHE A 10 -15.16 -14.92 -7.00
CA PHE A 10 -14.86 -16.18 -6.31
C PHE A 10 -15.40 -17.41 -7.05
N GLU A 11 -16.58 -17.34 -7.67
CA GLU A 11 -17.13 -18.37 -8.55
C GLU A 11 -16.24 -18.65 -9.78
N ARG A 12 -15.35 -17.72 -10.13
CA ARG A 12 -14.35 -17.87 -11.21
C ARG A 12 -13.00 -18.37 -10.72
N GLY A 13 -12.87 -18.69 -9.43
CA GLY A 13 -11.68 -19.28 -8.85
C GLY A 13 -10.58 -18.28 -8.47
N VAL A 14 -10.89 -16.99 -8.27
CA VAL A 14 -9.90 -16.09 -7.65
C VAL A 14 -9.60 -16.54 -6.23
N ALA A 15 -8.33 -16.53 -5.83
CA ALA A 15 -7.92 -16.95 -4.48
C ALA A 15 -8.16 -15.87 -3.41
N GLY A 16 -8.45 -14.64 -3.81
CA GLY A 16 -8.62 -13.53 -2.88
C GLY A 16 -8.80 -12.20 -3.57
N VAL A 17 -9.08 -11.17 -2.79
CA VAL A 17 -9.30 -9.81 -3.26
C VAL A 17 -8.54 -8.83 -2.38
N ARG A 18 -7.79 -7.91 -3.01
CA ARG A 18 -7.24 -6.73 -2.32
C ARG A 18 -8.31 -5.65 -2.28
N ILE A 19 -8.75 -5.28 -1.09
CA ILE A 19 -9.76 -4.25 -0.87
C ILE A 19 -9.08 -2.88 -0.85
N ASP A 20 -9.30 -2.12 -1.92
CA ASP A 20 -8.84 -0.73 -2.03
C ASP A 20 -9.52 0.16 -0.99
N SER A 21 -8.74 1.07 -0.38
CA SER A 21 -9.28 2.08 0.53
C SER A 21 -10.28 1.54 1.56
N ALA A 22 -9.93 0.44 2.24
CA ALA A 22 -10.85 -0.34 3.08
C ALA A 22 -11.46 0.48 4.25
N ALA A 23 -10.77 1.52 4.72
CA ALA A 23 -11.34 2.41 5.73
C ALA A 23 -12.43 3.37 5.18
N LEU A 24 -12.74 3.37 3.89
CA LEU A 24 -13.58 4.38 3.24
C LEU A 24 -14.93 3.85 2.72
N VAL A 25 -15.33 2.62 3.00
CA VAL A 25 -16.56 2.05 2.38
C VAL A 25 -17.83 2.74 2.88
N ALA A 26 -17.97 2.95 4.20
CA ALA A 26 -19.13 3.58 4.82
C ALA A 26 -18.88 5.08 5.13
N LYS A 27 -19.96 5.87 5.12
CA LYS A 27 -19.97 7.30 5.44
C LYS A 27 -21.13 7.58 6.38
N ASP A 28 -20.97 8.60 7.20
CA ASP A 28 -22.04 9.14 8.02
C ASP A 28 -23.21 9.61 7.12
N PRO A 29 -24.43 9.08 7.28
CA PRO A 29 -25.56 9.46 6.45
C PRO A 29 -25.93 10.94 6.54
N ALA A 30 -25.57 11.62 7.62
CA ALA A 30 -25.81 13.05 7.77
C ALA A 30 -24.86 13.91 6.91
N LEU A 31 -23.78 13.32 6.39
CA LEU A 31 -22.75 13.98 5.58
C LEU A 31 -22.32 15.34 6.16
N PRO A 32 -21.94 15.41 7.45
CA PRO A 32 -21.64 16.69 8.08
C PRO A 32 -20.38 17.34 7.49
N ASP A 33 -20.36 18.67 7.45
CA ASP A 33 -19.14 19.39 7.09
C ASP A 33 -18.00 19.00 8.03
N LEU A 34 -16.80 18.81 7.47
CA LEU A 34 -15.64 18.39 8.26
C LEU A 34 -15.11 19.53 9.13
N GLU A 35 -15.29 20.78 8.69
CA GLU A 35 -14.83 21.95 9.42
C GLU A 35 -15.57 22.09 10.75
N GLY A 36 -14.83 22.03 11.86
CA GLY A 36 -15.39 22.14 13.20
C GLY A 36 -16.09 20.87 13.71
N HIS A 37 -16.13 19.79 12.92
CA HIS A 37 -16.76 18.52 13.34
C HIS A 37 -16.10 17.95 14.60
N GLN A 38 -16.94 17.55 15.56
CA GLN A 38 -16.51 16.95 16.81
C GLN A 38 -16.95 15.48 16.83
N GLY A 39 -16.00 14.58 17.07
CA GLY A 39 -16.27 13.13 17.16
C GLY A 39 -15.54 12.30 16.09
N PRO A 40 -15.98 11.06 15.86
CA PRO A 40 -15.39 10.18 14.85
C PRO A 40 -15.45 10.80 13.46
N HIS A 41 -14.46 10.49 12.62
CA HIS A 41 -14.39 11.02 11.27
C HIS A 41 -15.64 10.58 10.47
N PRO A 42 -16.39 11.50 9.85
CA PRO A 42 -17.66 11.16 9.20
C PRO A 42 -17.49 10.33 7.92
N TYR A 43 -16.31 10.36 7.29
CA TYR A 43 -16.07 9.73 5.99
C TYR A 43 -15.03 8.62 5.97
N VAL A 44 -14.40 8.32 7.11
CA VAL A 44 -13.25 7.42 7.22
C VAL A 44 -13.43 6.62 8.50
N ASP A 45 -13.14 5.33 8.45
CA ASP A 45 -13.06 4.47 9.63
C ASP A 45 -14.35 4.47 10.45
N ARG A 46 -15.48 4.26 9.78
CA ARG A 46 -16.81 4.19 10.39
C ARG A 46 -17.02 2.82 11.04
N ASP A 47 -17.61 2.77 12.24
CA ASP A 47 -17.79 1.48 12.97
C ASP A 47 -18.66 0.49 12.18
N GLU A 48 -19.58 1.00 11.36
CA GLU A 48 -20.45 0.24 10.47
C GLU A 48 -19.66 -0.58 9.42
N LEU A 49 -18.39 -0.24 9.16
CA LEU A 49 -17.49 -0.99 8.29
C LEU A 49 -17.27 -2.42 8.78
N HIS A 50 -17.19 -2.62 10.10
CA HIS A 50 -16.89 -3.93 10.67
C HIS A 50 -18.00 -4.95 10.35
N ASP A 51 -19.27 -4.52 10.35
CA ASP A 51 -20.38 -5.39 9.93
C ASP A 51 -20.34 -5.71 8.43
N ILE A 52 -19.86 -4.78 7.59
CA ILE A 52 -19.64 -5.03 6.16
C ILE A 52 -18.57 -6.10 5.99
N TYR A 53 -17.45 -5.97 6.70
CA TYR A 53 -16.34 -6.92 6.60
C TYR A 53 -16.69 -8.29 7.13
N ARG A 54 -17.51 -8.41 8.17
CA ARG A 54 -18.03 -9.72 8.63
C ARG A 54 -18.87 -10.42 7.57
N ARG A 55 -19.74 -9.69 6.88
CA ARG A 55 -20.53 -10.26 5.77
C ARG A 55 -19.64 -10.66 4.60
N TRP A 56 -18.68 -9.84 4.23
CA TRP A 56 -17.74 -10.17 3.16
C TRP A 56 -16.87 -11.37 3.53
N ARG A 57 -16.41 -11.44 4.78
CA ARG A 57 -15.62 -12.55 5.29
C ARG A 57 -16.37 -13.87 5.18
N ALA A 58 -17.64 -13.90 5.58
CA ALA A 58 -18.49 -15.08 5.41
C ALA A 58 -18.53 -15.55 3.95
N ILE A 59 -18.58 -14.63 2.98
CA ILE A 59 -18.49 -14.97 1.56
C ILE A 59 -17.12 -15.58 1.24
N ALA A 60 -16.02 -14.94 1.64
CA ALA A 60 -14.68 -15.48 1.36
C ALA A 60 -14.46 -16.88 1.96
N ASP A 61 -14.97 -17.13 3.16
CA ASP A 61 -14.88 -18.43 3.84
C ASP A 61 -15.58 -19.55 3.06
N GLU A 62 -16.69 -19.26 2.35
CA GLU A 62 -17.38 -20.24 1.47
C GLU A 62 -16.49 -20.73 0.31
N PHE A 63 -15.54 -19.90 -0.13
CA PHE A 63 -14.66 -20.20 -1.26
C PHE A 63 -13.20 -20.46 -0.85
N GLY A 64 -12.88 -20.41 0.45
CA GLY A 64 -11.50 -20.45 0.94
C GLY A 64 -10.64 -19.28 0.46
N GLY A 65 -11.28 -18.15 0.14
CA GLY A 65 -10.62 -16.95 -0.37
C GLY A 65 -10.06 -16.07 0.76
N ILE A 66 -9.12 -15.19 0.41
CA ILE A 66 -8.54 -14.23 1.36
C ILE A 66 -8.84 -12.77 1.01
N PHE A 67 -8.83 -11.91 2.02
CA PHE A 67 -8.87 -10.46 1.82
C PHE A 67 -7.60 -9.78 2.30
N VAL A 68 -7.16 -8.81 1.52
CA VAL A 68 -6.03 -7.94 1.84
C VAL A 68 -6.52 -6.49 1.86
N GLY A 69 -6.64 -5.90 3.04
CA GLY A 69 -7.08 -4.52 3.18
C GLY A 69 -5.98 -3.50 2.89
N GLU A 70 -6.29 -2.46 2.13
CA GLU A 70 -5.57 -1.20 2.24
C GLU A 70 -6.20 -0.37 3.37
N VAL A 71 -5.57 -0.36 4.54
CA VAL A 71 -6.05 0.38 5.71
C VAL A 71 -4.97 1.37 6.16
N TRP A 72 -5.20 2.65 5.91
CA TRP A 72 -4.35 3.74 6.40
C TRP A 72 -4.99 4.37 7.63
N LEU A 73 -4.55 3.98 8.82
CA LEU A 73 -5.01 4.57 10.08
C LEU A 73 -3.81 4.93 10.95
N PRO A 74 -3.81 6.11 11.61
CA PRO A 74 -2.76 6.46 12.56
C PRO A 74 -2.90 5.69 13.89
N ASP A 75 -4.10 5.21 14.19
CA ASP A 75 -4.41 4.47 15.40
C ASP A 75 -4.29 2.96 15.14
N ALA A 76 -3.30 2.35 15.78
CA ALA A 76 -2.99 0.93 15.69
C ALA A 76 -4.10 0.02 16.25
N GLU A 77 -4.78 0.44 17.33
CA GLU A 77 -5.86 -0.34 17.91
C GLU A 77 -7.05 -0.38 16.95
N ARG A 78 -7.36 0.76 16.33
CA ARG A 78 -8.39 0.86 15.29
C ARG A 78 -8.03 0.01 14.07
N PHE A 79 -6.79 0.06 13.62
CA PHE A 79 -6.28 -0.81 12.54
C PHE A 79 -6.46 -2.30 12.87
N ALA A 80 -6.06 -2.74 14.06
CA ALA A 80 -6.12 -4.16 14.45
C ALA A 80 -7.55 -4.72 14.45
N ARG A 81 -8.59 -3.88 14.63
CA ARG A 81 -10.00 -4.32 14.58
C ARG A 81 -10.39 -4.88 13.20
N TYR A 82 -9.84 -4.34 12.12
CA TYR A 82 -10.10 -4.83 10.76
C TYR A 82 -9.54 -6.24 10.54
N LEU A 83 -8.60 -6.68 11.38
CA LEU A 83 -7.91 -7.95 11.27
C LEU A 83 -8.43 -9.01 12.25
N ARG A 84 -9.61 -8.76 12.84
CA ARG A 84 -10.27 -9.75 13.69
C ARG A 84 -10.55 -11.05 12.91
N PRO A 85 -10.62 -12.21 13.59
CA PRO A 85 -10.76 -13.50 12.92
C PRO A 85 -11.96 -13.63 11.98
N ASP A 86 -12.99 -12.79 12.13
CA ASP A 86 -14.19 -12.78 11.29
C ASP A 86 -14.30 -11.54 10.38
N GLU A 87 -13.21 -10.80 10.17
CA GLU A 87 -13.14 -9.64 9.27
C GLU A 87 -12.09 -9.86 8.17
N LEU A 88 -11.19 -8.91 7.90
CA LEU A 88 -10.14 -9.06 6.88
C LEU A 88 -9.06 -10.04 7.36
N HIS A 89 -8.45 -10.76 6.42
CA HIS A 89 -7.40 -11.73 6.74
C HIS A 89 -6.06 -11.06 7.03
N THR A 90 -5.72 -10.05 6.21
CA THR A 90 -4.51 -9.24 6.33
C THR A 90 -4.78 -7.83 5.86
N ALA A 91 -3.87 -6.90 6.17
CA ALA A 91 -3.86 -5.57 5.58
C ALA A 91 -2.42 -5.13 5.27
N PHE A 92 -2.26 -4.17 4.37
CA PHE A 92 -0.96 -3.57 4.07
C PHE A 92 -0.41 -2.81 5.28
N ASN A 93 0.81 -3.15 5.66
CA ASN A 93 1.55 -2.48 6.71
C ASN A 93 2.18 -1.17 6.22
N PHE A 94 1.41 -0.09 6.28
CA PHE A 94 1.87 1.23 5.85
C PHE A 94 2.87 1.88 6.81
N THR A 95 2.87 1.48 8.09
CA THR A 95 3.88 1.89 9.08
C THR A 95 5.27 1.43 8.65
N PHE A 96 5.40 0.15 8.29
CA PHE A 96 6.66 -0.40 7.78
C PHE A 96 7.03 0.18 6.40
N LEU A 97 6.06 0.27 5.48
CA LEU A 97 6.28 0.84 4.14
C LEU A 97 6.80 2.28 4.20
N SER A 98 6.24 3.11 5.09
CA SER A 98 6.60 4.53 5.19
C SER A 98 7.83 4.79 6.06
N CYS A 99 8.35 3.75 6.72
CA CYS A 99 9.47 3.84 7.64
C CYS A 99 10.75 4.29 6.89
N PRO A 100 11.49 5.29 7.42
CA PRO A 100 12.79 5.67 6.89
C PRO A 100 13.82 4.55 7.10
N TRP A 101 14.91 4.61 6.34
CA TRP A 101 16.06 3.71 6.47
C TRP A 101 16.87 4.02 7.74
N ASP A 102 16.30 3.68 8.89
CA ASP A 102 16.90 3.77 10.22
C ASP A 102 16.64 2.46 10.98
N GLY A 103 17.71 1.83 11.47
CA GLY A 103 17.61 0.50 12.10
C GLY A 103 16.77 0.49 13.39
N GLY A 104 16.73 1.60 14.13
CA GLY A 104 15.93 1.73 15.34
C GLY A 104 14.44 1.89 15.02
N LEU A 105 14.11 2.72 14.03
CA LEU A 105 12.75 2.93 13.56
C LEU A 105 12.19 1.68 12.87
N LEU A 106 12.98 0.99 12.04
CA LEU A 106 12.57 -0.28 11.42
C LEU A 106 12.31 -1.36 12.48
N ARG A 107 13.18 -1.49 13.48
CA ARG A 107 12.96 -2.43 14.59
C ARG A 107 11.66 -2.13 15.32
N ARG A 108 11.42 -0.86 15.70
CA ARG A 108 10.17 -0.46 16.35
C ARG A 108 8.96 -0.77 15.47
N ALA A 109 8.98 -0.39 14.18
CA ALA A 109 7.89 -0.69 13.27
C ALA A 109 7.58 -2.21 13.19
N ILE A 110 8.61 -3.06 13.21
CA ILE A 110 8.45 -4.52 13.23
C ILE A 110 7.84 -4.99 14.55
N ASP A 111 8.45 -4.59 15.68
CA ASP A 111 8.02 -5.02 17.03
C ASP A 111 6.58 -4.56 17.32
N ASP A 112 6.25 -3.32 16.98
CA ASP A 112 4.91 -2.72 17.14
C ASP A 112 3.89 -3.47 16.26
N THR A 113 4.19 -3.70 14.97
CA THR A 113 3.31 -4.49 14.08
C THR A 113 2.98 -5.85 14.68
N LEU A 114 4.00 -6.59 15.14
CA LEU A 114 3.81 -7.92 15.71
C LEU A 114 2.99 -7.87 17.01
N ALA A 115 3.27 -6.90 17.87
CA ALA A 115 2.55 -6.72 19.13
C ALA A 115 1.08 -6.34 18.90
N GLU A 116 0.78 -5.51 17.90
CA GLU A 116 -0.57 -5.04 17.56
C GLU A 116 -1.43 -6.14 16.94
N HIS A 117 -0.83 -7.04 16.16
CA HIS A 117 -1.57 -8.11 15.46
C HIS A 117 -1.77 -9.35 16.35
N ALA A 118 -0.89 -9.59 17.31
CA ALA A 118 -0.95 -10.75 18.20
C ALA A 118 -2.31 -10.91 18.93
N PRO A 119 -2.95 -9.86 19.48
CA PRO A 119 -4.25 -9.97 20.16
C PRO A 119 -5.40 -10.48 19.28
N VAL A 120 -5.32 -10.25 17.96
CA VAL A 120 -6.33 -10.68 16.99
C VAL A 120 -5.89 -11.92 16.20
N GLY A 121 -4.69 -12.44 16.44
CA GLY A 121 -4.15 -13.63 15.78
C GLY A 121 -3.89 -13.44 14.28
N ALA A 122 -3.78 -12.20 13.81
CA ALA A 122 -3.56 -11.89 12.40
C ALA A 122 -2.08 -12.04 12.02
N PRO A 123 -1.77 -12.58 10.83
CA PRO A 123 -0.39 -12.61 10.37
C PRO A 123 0.06 -11.19 9.97
N ALA A 124 1.30 -10.84 10.31
CA ALA A 124 1.90 -9.60 9.88
C ALA A 124 2.12 -9.59 8.35
N THR A 125 2.14 -8.40 7.78
CA THR A 125 2.52 -8.19 6.39
C THR A 125 3.67 -7.21 6.27
N TRP A 126 4.50 -7.40 5.24
CA TRP A 126 5.66 -6.56 4.98
C TRP A 126 5.61 -6.08 3.53
N VAL A 127 5.64 -4.77 3.36
CA VAL A 127 5.51 -4.09 2.07
C VAL A 127 6.54 -2.97 2.01
N LEU A 128 7.34 -2.91 0.95
CA LEU A 128 8.33 -1.86 0.75
C LEU A 128 7.90 -0.85 -0.31
N CYS A 129 7.19 -1.32 -1.34
CA CYS A 129 6.64 -0.51 -2.41
C CYS A 129 5.25 -1.00 -2.85
N ASN A 130 4.55 -0.12 -3.56
CA ASN A 130 3.36 -0.44 -4.32
C ASN A 130 3.23 0.58 -5.47
N HIS A 131 2.07 0.55 -6.15
CA HIS A 131 1.73 1.45 -7.24
C HIS A 131 1.44 2.91 -6.85
N ASP A 132 1.54 3.30 -5.59
CA ASP A 132 1.24 4.66 -5.12
C ASP A 132 2.44 5.45 -4.61
N ILE A 133 3.52 4.76 -4.24
CA ILE A 133 4.68 5.37 -3.61
C ILE A 133 5.90 5.40 -4.53
N THR A 134 6.87 6.25 -4.19
CA THR A 134 8.18 6.26 -4.87
C THR A 134 8.90 4.93 -4.63
N ARG A 135 9.46 4.34 -5.69
CA ARG A 135 10.20 3.07 -5.64
C ARG A 135 11.28 3.07 -4.57
N THR A 136 11.41 1.94 -3.87
CA THR A 136 12.28 1.75 -2.70
C THR A 136 13.73 2.17 -2.95
N VAL A 137 14.30 1.85 -4.12
CA VAL A 137 15.67 2.24 -4.49
C VAL A 137 15.83 3.76 -4.46
N THR A 138 14.97 4.49 -5.15
CA THR A 138 15.04 5.96 -5.17
C THR A 138 14.72 6.55 -3.80
N ARG A 139 13.71 6.02 -3.10
CA ARG A 139 13.33 6.51 -1.77
C ARG A 139 14.45 6.36 -0.75
N TYR A 140 15.10 5.20 -0.68
CA TYR A 140 16.19 4.93 0.27
C TYR A 140 17.54 5.52 -0.16
N GLY A 141 17.67 6.01 -1.38
CA GLY A 141 18.81 6.81 -1.84
C GLY A 141 18.75 8.29 -1.46
N ARG A 142 17.62 8.77 -0.94
CA ARG A 142 17.43 10.18 -0.52
C ARG A 142 18.03 10.45 0.86
N GLU A 143 18.15 11.74 1.18
CA GLU A 143 18.45 12.21 2.53
C GLU A 143 17.29 11.88 3.49
N ASP A 144 16.07 12.34 3.15
CA ASP A 144 14.85 11.86 3.80
C ASP A 144 14.33 10.61 3.08
N THR A 145 14.37 9.49 3.79
CA THR A 145 14.03 8.15 3.28
C THR A 145 12.63 7.69 3.71
N GLY A 146 11.92 8.51 4.49
CA GLY A 146 10.53 8.27 4.85
C GLY A 146 9.60 8.44 3.66
N PHE A 147 8.33 8.10 3.85
CA PHE A 147 7.29 8.38 2.86
C PHE A 147 6.10 9.13 3.48
N ALA A 148 5.67 10.17 2.79
CA ALA A 148 4.36 10.79 2.98
C ALA A 148 3.86 11.29 1.62
N PHE A 149 2.58 11.10 1.32
CA PHE A 149 1.98 11.58 0.06
C PHE A 149 2.15 13.09 -0.13
N THR A 150 2.04 13.86 0.96
CA THR A 150 2.19 15.32 0.97
C THR A 150 3.62 15.78 0.73
N ALA A 151 4.62 14.92 0.93
CA ALA A 151 6.03 15.23 0.74
C ALA A 151 6.55 14.85 -0.66
N LYS A 152 5.71 14.27 -1.54
CA LYS A 152 6.12 13.95 -2.91
C LYS A 152 6.42 15.24 -3.69
N ALA A 153 7.64 15.32 -4.21
CA ALA A 153 8.14 16.44 -5.00
C ALA A 153 8.98 15.96 -6.18
N PHE A 154 9.04 16.79 -7.23
CA PHE A 154 9.97 16.63 -8.34
C PHE A 154 11.41 16.92 -7.92
N GLY A 155 12.37 16.35 -8.64
CA GLY A 155 13.78 16.74 -8.54
C GLY A 155 14.46 16.47 -7.19
N VAL A 156 13.86 15.65 -6.32
CA VAL A 156 14.47 15.29 -5.03
C VAL A 156 15.72 14.44 -5.29
N PRO A 157 16.93 14.91 -4.91
CA PRO A 157 18.17 14.16 -5.16
C PRO A 157 18.17 12.78 -4.51
N SER A 158 18.71 11.79 -5.21
CA SER A 158 18.82 10.41 -4.71
C SER A 158 20.10 9.76 -5.20
N ASP A 159 20.85 9.18 -4.27
CA ASP A 159 21.99 8.30 -4.57
C ASP A 159 21.46 6.90 -4.86
N LEU A 160 21.37 6.54 -6.15
CA LEU A 160 20.82 5.26 -6.59
C LEU A 160 21.72 4.07 -6.23
N GLU A 161 23.03 4.26 -6.10
CA GLU A 161 23.94 3.18 -5.69
C GLU A 161 23.70 2.84 -4.21
N LEU A 162 23.66 3.86 -3.35
CA LEU A 162 23.31 3.71 -1.94
C LEU A 162 21.89 3.17 -1.78
N GLY A 163 20.94 3.71 -2.53
CA GLY A 163 19.55 3.30 -2.56
C GLY A 163 19.39 1.82 -2.93
N THR A 164 20.12 1.34 -3.94
CA THR A 164 20.11 -0.07 -4.35
C THR A 164 20.61 -0.98 -3.24
N ARG A 165 21.71 -0.61 -2.57
CA ARG A 165 22.25 -1.38 -1.43
C ARG A 165 21.26 -1.46 -0.28
N ARG A 166 20.62 -0.34 0.06
CA ARG A 166 19.62 -0.25 1.14
C ARG A 166 18.35 -1.03 0.79
N ALA A 167 17.82 -0.87 -0.42
CA ALA A 167 16.64 -1.60 -0.89
C ALA A 167 16.86 -3.12 -0.88
N ARG A 168 18.04 -3.60 -1.30
CA ARG A 168 18.39 -5.03 -1.21
C ARG A 168 18.41 -5.52 0.24
N ALA A 169 19.01 -4.76 1.14
CA ALA A 169 19.03 -5.10 2.57
C ALA A 169 17.60 -5.09 3.18
N ALA A 170 16.77 -4.13 2.79
CA ALA A 170 15.36 -4.07 3.18
C ALA A 170 14.57 -5.28 2.68
N ALA A 171 14.75 -5.68 1.42
CA ALA A 171 14.10 -6.86 0.85
C ALA A 171 14.50 -8.14 1.60
N LEU A 172 15.80 -8.32 1.90
CA LEU A 172 16.27 -9.47 2.69
C LEU A 172 15.69 -9.47 4.11
N LEU A 173 15.59 -8.29 4.74
CA LEU A 173 14.94 -8.14 6.03
C LEU A 173 13.47 -8.56 5.94
N SER A 174 12.68 -7.95 5.05
CA SER A 174 11.26 -8.24 4.89
C SER A 174 10.96 -9.72 4.59
N LEU A 175 11.79 -10.37 3.76
CA LEU A 175 11.66 -11.79 3.42
C LEU A 175 12.03 -12.73 4.58
N ALA A 176 12.77 -12.25 5.59
CA ALA A 176 13.14 -13.03 6.77
C ALA A 176 12.17 -12.85 7.94
N LEU A 177 11.24 -11.89 7.86
CA LEU A 177 10.24 -11.64 8.90
C LEU A 177 9.07 -12.63 8.82
N PRO A 178 8.42 -12.96 9.96
CA PRO A 178 7.27 -13.84 9.96
C PRO A 178 6.05 -13.18 9.29
N GLY A 179 5.23 -13.98 8.61
CA GLY A 179 4.02 -13.49 7.93
C GLY A 179 4.18 -13.45 6.41
N SER A 180 3.45 -12.55 5.75
CA SER A 180 3.40 -12.46 4.29
C SER A 180 4.15 -11.24 3.76
N VAL A 181 4.80 -11.39 2.61
CA VAL A 181 5.47 -10.28 1.91
C VAL A 181 4.72 -9.95 0.64
N TYR A 182 4.53 -8.65 0.38
CA TYR A 182 4.03 -8.17 -0.90
C TYR A 182 5.17 -7.51 -1.65
N LEU A 183 5.44 -8.01 -2.85
CA LEU A 183 6.49 -7.53 -3.74
C LEU A 183 5.87 -6.80 -4.90
N TYR A 184 6.21 -5.53 -5.10
CA TYR A 184 5.74 -4.76 -6.23
C TYR A 184 6.60 -5.02 -7.48
N GLN A 185 5.97 -5.01 -8.66
CA GLN A 185 6.65 -5.32 -9.91
C GLN A 185 7.88 -4.42 -10.15
N GLY A 186 9.03 -5.04 -10.41
CA GLY A 186 10.32 -4.39 -10.58
C GLY A 186 11.09 -4.13 -9.28
N GLU A 187 10.52 -4.38 -8.10
CA GLU A 187 11.32 -4.38 -6.86
C GLU A 187 12.36 -5.50 -6.86
N GLU A 188 12.03 -6.65 -7.43
CA GLU A 188 12.93 -7.80 -7.61
C GLU A 188 14.13 -7.47 -8.51
N LEU A 189 13.96 -6.49 -9.40
CA LEU A 189 15.01 -5.98 -10.29
C LEU A 189 15.76 -4.78 -9.69
N GLY A 190 15.31 -4.26 -8.55
CA GLY A 190 15.85 -3.03 -7.97
C GLY A 190 15.61 -1.81 -8.86
N LEU A 191 14.45 -1.71 -9.52
CA LEU A 191 14.15 -0.55 -10.37
C LEU A 191 14.07 0.73 -9.53
N PRO A 192 14.75 1.82 -9.94
CA PRO A 192 14.53 3.15 -9.38
C PRO A 192 13.23 3.75 -9.92
N GLU A 193 12.74 4.80 -9.26
CA GLU A 193 11.65 5.64 -9.76
C GLU A 193 12.02 6.20 -11.14
N ALA A 194 11.14 6.05 -12.10
CA ALA A 194 11.35 6.60 -13.44
C ALA A 194 11.12 8.11 -13.46
N ASP A 195 11.94 8.81 -14.24
CA ASP A 195 11.71 10.21 -14.57
C ASP A 195 10.73 10.28 -15.76
N VAL A 196 9.50 10.74 -15.50
CA VAL A 196 8.43 10.81 -16.49
C VAL A 196 8.33 12.24 -17.03
N PRO A 197 8.53 12.47 -18.34
CA PRO A 197 8.38 13.78 -18.95
C PRO A 197 7.00 14.41 -18.65
N LEU A 198 6.97 15.72 -18.41
CA LEU A 198 5.75 16.42 -17.99
C LEU A 198 4.59 16.29 -19.00
N ASP A 199 4.90 16.19 -20.29
CA ASP A 199 3.93 15.97 -21.37
C ASP A 199 3.43 14.52 -21.49
N ARG A 200 3.98 13.61 -20.68
CA ARG A 200 3.62 12.18 -20.62
C ARG A 200 2.94 11.77 -19.33
N ILE A 201 2.90 12.63 -18.32
CA ILE A 201 2.19 12.36 -17.07
C ILE A 201 0.72 12.05 -17.34
N GLN A 202 0.22 10.97 -16.75
CA GLN A 202 -1.14 10.47 -16.85
C GLN A 202 -1.89 10.59 -15.52
N ASP A 203 -1.20 10.52 -14.37
CA ASP A 203 -1.84 10.46 -13.06
C ASP A 203 -2.65 11.74 -12.75
N PRO A 204 -3.97 11.63 -12.51
CA PRO A 204 -4.82 12.74 -12.13
C PRO A 204 -4.32 13.52 -10.90
N MET A 205 -3.54 12.90 -10.01
CA MET A 205 -2.95 13.59 -8.87
C MET A 205 -2.04 14.76 -9.28
N TYR A 206 -1.28 14.63 -10.35
CA TYR A 206 -0.45 15.72 -10.88
C TYR A 206 -1.33 16.89 -11.32
N PHE A 207 -2.34 16.63 -12.14
CA PHE A 207 -3.24 17.66 -12.67
C PHE A 207 -4.05 18.33 -11.55
N ARG A 208 -4.57 17.56 -10.59
CA ARG A 208 -5.29 18.10 -9.41
C ARG A 208 -4.39 18.95 -8.51
N SER A 209 -3.09 18.65 -8.47
CA SER A 209 -2.12 19.47 -7.76
C SER A 209 -1.72 20.76 -8.49
N GLN A 210 -2.25 20.99 -9.71
CA GLN A 210 -1.81 22.06 -10.62
C GLN A 210 -0.32 21.96 -10.95
N GLY A 211 0.17 20.73 -11.13
CA GLY A 211 1.56 20.45 -11.49
C GLY A 211 2.57 20.58 -10.34
N ARG A 212 2.13 20.77 -9.10
CA ARG A 212 3.02 20.90 -7.93
C ARG A 212 3.62 19.56 -7.48
N ALA A 213 2.85 18.48 -7.58
CA ALA A 213 3.26 17.15 -7.13
C ALA A 213 3.39 16.19 -8.32
N PRO A 214 4.40 15.30 -8.35
CA PRO A 214 4.66 14.40 -9.48
C PRO A 214 3.60 13.31 -9.69
N GLY A 215 2.66 13.12 -8.77
CA GLY A 215 1.73 12.00 -8.81
C GLY A 215 2.45 10.66 -8.56
N ARG A 216 2.05 9.62 -9.30
CA ARG A 216 2.45 8.23 -9.09
C ARG A 216 3.02 7.55 -10.33
N ASP A 217 3.12 8.24 -11.47
CA ASP A 217 3.54 7.61 -12.72
C ASP A 217 4.97 7.08 -12.70
N GLY A 218 5.85 7.67 -11.89
CA GLY A 218 7.27 7.24 -11.78
C GLY A 218 7.44 5.79 -11.33
N CYS A 219 6.50 5.23 -10.56
CA CYS A 219 6.53 3.81 -10.17
C CYS A 219 5.72 2.90 -11.12
N ARG A 220 4.95 3.47 -12.05
CA ARG A 220 3.99 2.78 -12.93
C ARG A 220 4.47 2.57 -14.36
N THR A 221 5.73 2.88 -14.65
CA THR A 221 6.29 2.70 -15.99
C THR A 221 6.34 1.21 -16.39
N PRO A 222 6.27 0.91 -17.70
CA PRO A 222 6.38 -0.45 -18.20
C PRO A 222 7.65 -1.18 -17.72
N LEU A 223 7.53 -2.50 -17.46
CA LEU A 223 8.66 -3.31 -17.01
C LEU A 223 9.67 -3.55 -18.14
N PRO A 224 10.99 -3.48 -17.84
CA PRO A 224 12.03 -3.76 -18.81
C PRO A 224 12.34 -5.26 -18.88
N TRP A 225 11.74 -5.97 -19.84
CA TRP A 225 11.91 -7.43 -20.00
C TRP A 225 13.21 -7.82 -20.69
N ALA A 226 13.66 -7.01 -21.66
CA ALA A 226 14.84 -7.31 -22.48
C ALA A 226 15.71 -6.07 -22.67
N THR A 227 17.02 -6.23 -22.45
CA THR A 227 18.00 -5.17 -22.68
C THR A 227 18.26 -4.99 -24.17
N GLY A 228 18.22 -3.74 -24.66
CA GLY A 228 18.56 -3.40 -26.04
C GLY A 228 17.41 -3.53 -27.04
N GLU A 229 16.28 -4.11 -26.65
CA GLU A 229 15.08 -4.19 -27.49
C GLU A 229 14.27 -2.88 -27.45
N PRO A 230 13.57 -2.51 -28.55
CA PRO A 230 12.58 -1.44 -28.51
C PRO A 230 11.61 -1.62 -27.34
N PHE A 231 11.31 -0.53 -26.63
CA PHE A 231 10.44 -0.52 -25.43
C PHE A 231 10.84 -1.54 -24.36
N ALA A 232 12.13 -1.94 -24.32
CA ALA A 232 12.66 -2.98 -23.46
C ALA A 232 11.87 -4.31 -23.52
N GLY A 233 11.30 -4.64 -24.69
CA GLY A 233 10.54 -5.86 -24.91
C GLY A 233 9.15 -5.89 -24.26
N PHE A 234 8.65 -4.77 -23.74
CA PHE A 234 7.30 -4.69 -23.15
C PHE A 234 6.17 -4.75 -24.18
N GLY A 235 6.39 -4.14 -25.34
CA GLY A 235 5.38 -4.02 -26.38
C GLY A 235 5.96 -3.47 -27.67
N SER A 236 5.10 -3.29 -28.67
CA SER A 236 5.49 -2.80 -30.00
C SER A 236 5.23 -1.31 -30.21
N THR A 237 4.55 -0.64 -29.27
CA THR A 237 4.14 0.77 -29.32
C THR A 237 3.98 1.33 -27.91
#